data_AF-A0A4Q5QFD7-F1
#
_entry.id   AF-A0A4Q5QFD7-F1
#
_cell.length_a   1.000
_cell.length_b   1.000
_cell.length_c   1.000
_cell.angle_alpha   90.00
_cell.angle_beta   90.00
_cell.angle_gamma   90.00
#
_symmetry.space_group_name_H-M   'P 1'
#
loop_
_entity.id
_entity.type
_entity.pdbx_description
1 polymer ?
#
loop_
_entity_poly.entity_id
_entity_poly.type
_entity_poly.pdbx_seq_one_letter_code
_entity_poly.pdbx_strand_id
1 'polypeptide(L)' 'FSSGRFVRAIGFYLTDEAAVTAVRRANRLLDRLQKHRRNVESVLYDGGRFRAFSFTGLPPERFPVNRPHYE' A
#
# COMPACT_ATOMS: atom_id res chain seq x y z
N PHE A 1 10.33 -1.32 -17.54
CA PHE A 1 9.17 -0.48 -17.24
C PHE A 1 8.91 -0.56 -15.74
N SER A 2 9.31 0.45 -14.97
CA SER A 2 9.05 0.51 -13.52
C SER A 2 7.96 1.54 -13.32
N SER A 3 6.71 1.10 -13.18
CA SER A 3 5.52 1.96 -13.14
C SER A 3 5.34 2.74 -11.84
N GLY A 4 6.34 2.74 -10.95
CA GLY A 4 6.30 3.46 -9.68
C GLY A 4 5.14 3.00 -8.79
N ARG A 5 5.40 2.11 -7.85
CA ARG A 5 4.37 1.64 -6.92
C ARG A 5 3.76 2.83 -6.18
N PHE A 6 2.47 3.09 -6.39
CA PHE A 6 1.75 4.17 -5.70
C PHE A 6 1.59 3.78 -4.23
N VAL A 7 2.59 4.11 -3.42
CA VAL A 7 2.46 4.10 -1.96
C VAL A 7 1.67 5.37 -1.60
N ARG A 8 0.68 5.28 -0.72
CA ARG A 8 -0.02 6.45 -0.14
C ARG A 8 0.24 6.48 1.36
N ALA A 9 0.78 7.57 1.87
CA ALA A 9 0.95 7.76 3.30
C ALA A 9 -0.43 7.93 3.94
N ILE A 10 -0.75 7.08 4.91
CA ILE A 10 -2.04 7.08 5.62
C ILE A 10 -1.92 7.60 7.05
N GLY A 11 -0.69 7.75 7.58
CA GLY A 11 -0.43 8.28 8.91
C GLY A 11 1.07 8.31 9.25
N PHE A 12 1.43 9.15 10.21
CA PHE A 12 2.76 9.23 10.81
C PHE A 12 2.62 8.92 12.30
N TYR A 13 3.55 8.14 12.84
CA TYR A 13 3.52 7.66 14.22
C TYR A 13 4.88 7.88 14.86
N LEU A 14 4.88 8.25 16.14
CA LEU A 14 6.11 8.52 16.90
C LEU A 14 6.81 7.23 17.35
N THR A 15 6.04 6.16 17.57
CA THR A 15 6.58 4.87 17.99
C THR A 15 6.27 3.77 16.97
N ASP A 16 7.17 2.81 16.89
CA ASP A 16 7.01 1.65 16.02
C ASP A 16 5.80 0.81 16.45
N GLU A 17 5.50 0.68 17.74
CA GLU A 17 4.32 -0.07 18.19
C GLU A 17 3.00 0.57 17.69
N ALA A 18 2.93 1.90 17.69
CA ALA A 18 1.76 2.63 17.19
C ALA A 18 1.61 2.44 15.67
N ALA A 19 2.71 2.52 14.93
CA ALA A 19 2.72 2.26 13.48
C ALA A 19 2.28 0.82 13.16
N VAL A 20 2.83 -0.17 13.86
CA VAL A 20 2.50 -1.59 13.67
C VAL A 20 1.02 -1.84 14.00
N THR A 21 0.51 -1.24 15.07
CA THR A 21 -0.91 -1.36 15.45
C THR A 21 -1.83 -0.80 14.37
N ALA A 22 -1.50 0.37 13.83
CA ALA A 22 -2.24 0.98 12.74
C ALA A 22 -2.23 0.12 11.46
N VAL A 23 -1.06 -0.41 11.08
CA VAL A 23 -0.90 -1.30 9.91
C VAL A 23 -1.73 -2.57 10.08
N ARG A 24 -1.70 -3.21 11.25
CA ARG A 24 -2.51 -4.41 11.54
C ARG A 24 -4.01 -4.12 11.38
N ARG A 25 -4.48 -3.00 11.94
CA ARG A 25 -5.88 -2.56 11.80
C ARG A 25 -6.24 -2.31 10.33
N ALA A 26 -5.39 -1.60 9.60
CA ALA A 26 -5.61 -1.30 8.19
C ALA A 26 -5.71 -2.58 7.36
N ASN A 27 -4.78 -3.53 7.53
CA ASN A 27 -4.79 -4.80 6.81
C ASN A 27 -6.04 -5.63 7.12
N ARG A 28 -6.49 -5.68 8.38
CA ARG A 28 -7.77 -6.34 8.74
C ARG A 28 -8.97 -5.75 8.00
N LEU A 29 -9.01 -4.43 7.80
CA LEU A 29 -10.08 -3.77 7.06
C LEU A 29 -9.96 -4.03 5.56
N LEU A 30 -8.74 -3.97 5.02
CA LEU A 30 -8.44 -4.26 3.62
C LEU A 30 -8.82 -5.69 3.24
N ASP A 31 -8.58 -6.67 4.12
CA ASP A 31 -8.98 -8.05 3.89
C ASP A 31 -10.51 -8.18 3.82
N ARG A 32 -11.24 -7.49 4.71
CA ARG A 32 -12.71 -7.48 4.69
C ARG A 32 -13.27 -6.83 3.44
N LEU A 33 -12.69 -5.69 3.03
CA LEU A 33 -13.11 -4.93 1.86
C LEU A 33 -12.86 -5.71 0.57
N GLN A 34 -11.75 -6.43 0.50
CA GLN A 34 -11.29 -7.11 -0.70
C GLN A 34 -11.61 -8.60 -0.73
N LYS A 35 -12.39 -9.11 0.24
CA LYS A 35 -12.74 -10.54 0.34
C LYS A 35 -13.36 -11.13 -0.94
N HIS A 36 -14.12 -10.30 -1.66
CA HIS A 36 -14.82 -10.67 -2.89
C HIS A 36 -14.08 -10.27 -4.17
N ARG A 37 -12.91 -9.61 -4.05
CA ARG A 37 -12.08 -9.34 -5.22
C ARG A 37 -11.48 -10.65 -5.71
N ARG A 38 -11.74 -10.95 -6.98
CA ARG A 38 -11.11 -12.06 -7.69
C ARG A 38 -9.60 -11.89 -7.66
N ASN A 39 -8.89 -12.96 -7.29
CA ASN A 39 -7.44 -12.97 -7.42
C ASN A 39 -7.11 -13.06 -8.92
N VAL A 40 -6.53 -11.99 -9.46
CA VAL A 40 -6.09 -11.94 -10.86
C VAL A 40 -4.58 -11.73 -10.81
N GLU A 41 -3.84 -12.80 -11.00
CA GLU A 41 -2.39 -12.77 -11.12
C GLU A 41 -2.07 -12.64 -12.61
N SER A 42 -1.55 -11.49 -13.03
CA SER A 42 -1.02 -11.30 -14.37
C SER A 42 0.25 -10.46 -14.28
N VAL A 43 1.24 -10.81 -15.12
CA VAL A 43 2.54 -10.12 -15.20
C VAL A 43 2.39 -8.64 -15.55
N LEU A 44 1.27 -8.27 -16.19
CA LEU A 44 0.95 -6.90 -16.61
C LEU A 44 -0.13 -6.24 -15.72
N TYR A 45 -0.79 -6.99 -14.85
CA TYR A 45 -1.91 -6.53 -14.05
C TYR A 45 -1.53 -6.55 -12.56
N ASP A 46 -1.11 -5.40 -12.05
CA ASP A 46 -0.88 -5.19 -10.61
C ASP A 46 -2.19 -4.98 -9.85
N GLY A 47 -3.32 -5.55 -10.31
CA GLY A 47 -4.62 -5.50 -9.64
C GLY A 47 -4.68 -6.32 -8.35
N GLY A 48 -3.54 -6.40 -7.68
CA GLY A 48 -3.30 -7.09 -6.44
C GLY A 48 -4.08 -6.47 -5.29
N ARG A 49 -4.34 -7.31 -4.31
CA ARG A 49 -4.94 -6.89 -3.05
C ARG A 49 -4.06 -5.80 -2.42
N PHE A 50 -4.68 -4.72 -2.02
CA PHE A 50 -4.02 -3.67 -1.26
C PHE A 50 -3.54 -4.21 0.08
N ARG A 51 -2.34 -3.78 0.49
CA ARG A 51 -1.78 -3.98 1.83
C ARG A 51 -1.17 -2.69 2.33
N ALA A 52 -1.28 -2.48 3.64
CA ALA A 52 -0.56 -1.45 4.37
C ALA A 52 0.77 -2.01 4.89
N PHE A 53 1.79 -1.16 4.89
CA PHE A 53 3.14 -1.43 5.40
C PHE A 53 3.57 -0.26 6.28
N SER A 54 4.36 -0.53 7.32
CA SER A 54 5.07 0.49 8.09
C SER A 54 6.53 0.48 7.67
N PHE A 55 7.13 1.66 7.58
CA PHE A 55 8.54 1.85 7.28
C PHE A 55 9.14 2.68 8.40
N THR A 56 10.34 2.32 8.84
CA THR A 56 11.15 3.11 9.76
C THR A 56 12.12 3.97 8.94
N GLY A 57 12.34 5.21 9.39
CA GLY A 57 13.19 6.19 8.69
C GLY A 57 12.41 7.21 7.84
N LEU A 58 13.14 8.01 7.06
CA LEU A 58 12.54 8.98 6.13
C LEU A 58 11.69 8.23 5.08
N PRO A 59 10.48 8.74 4.73
CA PRO A 59 9.69 8.15 3.66
C PRO A 59 10.54 8.03 2.38
N PRO A 60 10.30 7.01 1.53
CA PRO A 60 11.06 6.83 0.30
C PRO A 60 11.05 8.12 -0.53
N GLU A 61 12.21 8.44 -1.12
CA GLU A 61 12.53 9.74 -1.74
C GLU A 61 11.48 10.23 -2.77
N ARG A 62 10.70 9.30 -3.34
CA ARG A 62 9.57 9.63 -4.23
C ARG A 62 8.31 8.86 -3.85
N PHE A 63 7.36 9.58 -3.27
CA PHE A 63 5.95 9.34 -3.52
C PHE A 63 5.63 9.86 -4.94
N PRO A 64 5.00 9.08 -5.82
CA PRO A 64 4.61 9.59 -7.13
C PRO A 64 3.61 10.73 -6.95
N VAL A 65 4.06 11.95 -7.27
CA VAL A 65 3.25 13.19 -7.24
C VAL A 65 2.03 13.07 -8.16
N ASN A 66 2.19 12.32 -9.25
CA ASN A 66 1.15 12.07 -10.23
C ASN A 66 0.71 10.60 -10.15
N ARG A 67 -0.60 10.37 -10.28
CA ARG A 67 -1.16 9.03 -10.40
C ARG A 67 -0.53 8.33 -11.63
N PRO A 68 -0.01 7.09 -11.50
CA PRO A 68 0.53 6.38 -12.64
C PRO A 68 -0.56 6.21 -13.71
N HIS A 69 -0.22 6.58 -14.94
CA HIS A 69 -1.04 6.41 -16.13
C HIS A 69 -0.64 5.10 -16.80
N TYR A 70 -1.63 4.31 -17.22
CA TYR A 70 -1.41 3.06 -17.96
C TYR A 70 -1.85 3.31 -19.41
N GLU A 71 -0.97 3.05 -20.36
CA GLU A 71 -1.30 2.94 -21.80
C GLU A 71 -1.67 1.49 -22.14
#